data_AF-A0A5D0SFA9-F1
#
_entry.id   AF-A0A5D0SFA9-F1
#
_cell.length_a   1.000
_cell.length_b   1.000
_cell.length_c   1.000
_cell.angle_alpha   90.00
_cell.angle_beta   90.00
_cell.angle_gamma   90.00
#
_symmetry.space_group_name_H-M   'P 1'
#
loop_
_entity.id
_entity.type
_entity.pdbx_description
1 polymer ?
#
loop_
_entity_poly.entity_id
_entity_poly.type
_entity_poly.pdbx_seq_one_letter_code
_entity_poly.pdbx_strand_id
1 'polypeptide(L)'
;MAGAEPPDVPGLAPYLPPPPAGGRFGFASTGQESEPLTAALLVEGLRPGLADLVLTLTRRLAAHPSVAPLLAEMPDAGDEPAIAAQHGRTHLALAVAVAHTVVGPAQVPPVVDRAAAVVGLGVGAAAVVLRETPMPPAYAPALLEKVRAEYLLPRRSYGSVPVSGHRFALVEGAFPDAADLPGDGLVTVVDGGAVIRTGRADGAVRVHLTVLAEAPPEVAAGWEEVVEVSWRAAEGLASVLGPDGTSEPQLRAQTPPWPGDYRLRVHARGRAETGDPDAETYELVVWAAPAAAAVVHRRADRPGDRVRGETAPVRAPRPEQAYRWIRRSSLSEAATVTVTTGATVEEVLAAFGADPKRPEPIPSIEEDLFAGDANFPWVTVLDTGPAILAVEFNGFRGSRGPVLRRASAGGRSASMFWNARALTRLSFAEHGRLLAAFEPGTGGDLDPKAAAEPAVAAALAGLDLDDHVDRSQKGLVAVERFTGHGITAADLDRITAAGIGYRIVP
;
A
#
# COMPACT_ATOMS: atom_id res chain seq x y z
N MET A 1 -3.26 68.79 6.90
CA MET A 1 -3.77 68.17 8.15
C MET A 1 -2.57 67.75 8.96
N ALA A 2 -2.45 68.26 10.19
CA ALA A 2 -1.34 68.03 11.10
C ALA A 2 -1.17 66.53 11.39
N GLY A 3 0.06 66.04 11.30
CA GLY A 3 0.42 64.68 11.71
C GLY A 3 0.31 64.59 13.23
N ALA A 4 -0.71 63.88 13.71
CA ALA A 4 -0.73 63.40 15.07
C ALA A 4 0.42 62.39 15.22
N GLU A 5 1.34 62.64 16.15
CA GLU A 5 2.23 61.58 16.64
C GLU A 5 1.36 60.39 17.08
N PRO A 6 1.70 59.16 16.65
CA PRO A 6 0.98 57.99 17.12
C PRO A 6 1.08 57.95 18.66
N PRO A 7 0.00 57.56 19.37
CA PRO A 7 0.05 57.43 20.82
C PRO A 7 1.22 56.52 21.22
N ASP A 8 1.92 56.89 22.30
CA ASP A 8 3.05 56.11 22.86
C ASP A 8 2.64 54.64 22.96
N VAL A 9 3.25 53.80 22.11
CA VAL A 9 3.05 52.35 22.16
C VAL A 9 3.60 51.90 23.50
N PRO A 10 2.79 51.29 24.39
CA PRO A 10 3.27 50.85 25.69
C PRO A 10 4.49 49.93 25.52
N GLY A 11 5.56 50.22 26.25
CA GLY A 11 6.80 49.47 26.15
C GLY A 11 6.54 47.98 26.37
N LEU A 12 7.01 47.14 25.44
CA LEU A 12 6.83 45.68 25.51
C LEU A 12 7.91 44.97 26.34
N ALA A 13 8.97 45.69 26.70
CA ALA A 13 10.08 45.19 27.52
C ALA A 13 9.69 44.60 28.90
N PRO A 14 8.65 45.11 29.62
CA PRO A 14 8.20 44.53 30.88
C PRO A 14 7.62 43.11 30.77
N TYR A 15 7.26 42.67 29.57
CA TYR A 15 6.74 41.32 29.32
C TYR A 15 7.82 40.30 28.99
N LEU A 16 9.09 40.72 28.93
CA LEU A 16 10.23 39.83 28.67
C LEU A 16 10.92 39.44 29.99
N PRO A 17 11.35 38.17 30.14
CA PRO A 17 12.30 37.77 31.17
C PRO A 17 13.53 38.69 31.22
N PRO A 18 14.14 38.87 32.41
CA PRO A 18 15.40 39.60 32.51
C PRO A 18 16.49 38.87 31.69
N PRO A 19 17.45 39.62 31.11
CA PRO A 19 18.55 39.00 30.38
C PRO A 19 19.37 38.08 31.32
N PRO A 20 19.97 37.01 30.81
CA PRO A 20 20.74 36.06 31.63
C PRO A 20 21.83 36.78 32.45
N ALA A 21 21.84 36.53 33.76
CA ALA A 21 22.79 37.14 34.68
C ALA A 21 24.18 36.51 34.52
N GLY A 22 25.09 37.21 33.85
CA GLY A 22 26.48 36.78 33.65
C GLY A 22 26.82 36.61 32.16
N GLY A 23 27.63 37.53 31.63
CA GLY A 23 27.90 37.71 30.21
C GLY A 23 28.75 36.62 29.52
N ARG A 24 28.32 35.36 29.54
CA ARG A 24 28.89 34.29 28.72
C ARG A 24 27.77 33.50 28.04
N PHE A 25 27.56 33.79 26.76
CA PHE A 25 26.67 33.05 25.87
C PHE A 25 27.51 32.32 24.82
N GLY A 26 27.24 31.03 24.62
CA GLY A 26 27.89 30.21 23.61
C GLY A 26 26.88 29.80 22.55
N PHE A 27 27.18 30.06 21.29
CA PHE A 27 26.38 29.64 20.15
C PHE A 27 27.27 28.87 19.18
N ALA A 28 26.81 27.69 18.79
CA ALA A 28 27.43 26.88 17.75
C ALA A 28 26.41 26.68 16.64
N SER A 29 26.73 27.13 15.43
CA SER A 29 25.98 26.81 14.22
C SER A 29 26.84 25.95 13.32
N THR A 30 26.19 25.05 12.59
CA THR A 30 26.83 24.14 11.63
C THR A 30 27.15 24.84 10.30
N GLY A 31 26.77 26.11 10.13
CA GLY A 31 27.00 26.91 8.92
C GLY A 31 26.12 26.53 7.73
N GLN A 32 25.16 25.62 7.92
CA GLN A 32 24.16 25.23 6.90
C GLN A 32 22.79 25.89 7.14
N GLU A 33 22.65 26.67 8.21
CA GLU A 33 21.41 27.34 8.59
C GLU A 33 21.26 28.68 7.85
N SER A 34 20.03 29.06 7.54
CA SER A 34 19.75 30.38 6.97
C SER A 34 20.13 31.50 7.95
N GLU A 35 20.55 32.65 7.43
CA GLU A 35 20.89 33.84 8.22
C GLU A 35 19.74 34.30 9.15
N PRO A 36 18.45 34.34 8.71
CA PRO A 36 17.34 34.66 9.61
C PRO A 36 17.15 33.67 10.76
N LEU A 37 17.32 32.36 10.50
CA LEU A 37 17.22 31.33 11.54
C LEU A 37 18.33 31.49 12.57
N THR A 38 19.57 31.70 12.09
CA THR A 38 20.74 31.93 12.96
C THR A 38 20.53 33.15 13.85
N ALA A 39 20.08 34.27 13.28
CA ALA A 39 19.82 35.50 14.03
C ALA A 39 18.67 35.35 15.04
N ALA A 40 17.62 34.60 14.71
CA ALA A 40 16.51 34.31 15.62
C ALA A 40 16.95 33.44 16.82
N LEU A 41 17.77 32.42 16.59
CA LEU A 41 18.30 31.58 17.67
C LEU A 41 19.26 32.36 18.59
N LEU A 42 20.12 33.20 18.00
CA LEU A 42 21.02 34.07 18.75
C LEU A 42 20.25 35.08 19.61
N VAL A 43 19.23 35.74 19.06
CA VAL A 43 18.46 36.75 19.81
C VAL A 43 17.64 36.10 20.93
N GLU A 44 17.06 34.92 20.71
CA GLU A 44 16.33 34.18 21.73
C GLU A 44 17.25 33.73 22.87
N GLY A 45 18.47 33.28 22.55
CA GLY A 45 19.46 32.93 23.57
C GLY A 45 19.93 34.11 24.42
N LEU A 46 20.01 35.31 23.83
CA LEU A 46 20.43 36.54 24.51
C LEU A 46 19.29 37.25 25.24
N ARG A 47 18.06 37.10 24.74
CA ARG A 47 16.82 37.69 25.27
C ARG A 47 15.70 36.63 25.21
N PRO A 48 15.69 35.68 26.16
CA PRO A 48 14.69 34.61 26.19
C PRO A 48 13.27 35.16 26.26
N GLY A 49 12.32 34.46 25.63
CA GLY A 49 10.90 34.80 25.58
C GLY A 49 10.52 35.77 24.46
N LEU A 50 11.45 36.17 23.59
CA LEU A 50 11.13 37.02 22.44
C LEU A 50 10.28 36.27 21.42
N ALA A 51 10.65 35.05 21.07
CA ALA A 51 9.88 34.20 20.16
C ALA A 51 8.45 33.96 20.68
N ASP A 52 8.31 33.67 21.98
CA ASP A 52 7.02 33.46 22.63
C ASP A 52 6.16 34.74 22.63
N LEU A 53 6.77 35.89 22.89
CA LEU A 53 6.07 37.18 22.87
C LEU A 53 5.62 37.54 21.46
N VAL A 54 6.48 37.37 20.45
CA VAL A 54 6.15 37.58 19.03
C VAL A 54 5.00 36.65 18.61
N LEU A 55 5.08 35.36 18.92
CA LEU A 55 4.03 34.40 18.61
C LEU A 55 2.70 34.75 19.30
N THR A 56 2.75 35.09 20.59
CA THR A 56 1.57 35.44 21.39
C THR A 56 0.88 36.69 20.84
N LEU A 57 1.65 37.74 20.53
CA LEU A 57 1.11 38.97 19.97
C LEU A 57 0.59 38.76 18.55
N THR A 58 1.27 37.96 17.73
CA THR A 58 0.81 37.62 16.38
C THR A 58 -0.53 36.89 16.42
N ARG A 59 -0.69 35.89 17.30
CA ARG A 59 -1.98 35.19 17.51
C ARG A 59 -3.08 36.16 17.95
N ARG A 60 -2.80 37.02 18.93
CA ARG A 60 -3.78 37.99 19.45
C ARG A 60 -4.21 39.00 18.39
N LEU A 61 -3.27 39.51 17.60
CA LEU A 61 -3.55 40.46 16.52
C LEU A 61 -4.27 39.77 15.36
N ALA A 62 -3.89 38.55 14.99
CA ALA A 62 -4.57 37.82 13.92
C ALA A 62 -6.06 37.58 14.24
N ALA A 63 -6.40 37.34 15.51
CA ALA A 63 -7.77 37.20 15.98
C ALA A 63 -8.47 38.54 16.32
N HIS A 64 -7.77 39.67 16.24
CA HIS A 64 -8.32 40.96 16.66
C HIS A 64 -9.39 41.45 15.67
N PRO A 65 -10.57 41.94 16.12
CA PRO A 65 -11.68 42.32 15.23
C PRO A 65 -11.33 43.34 14.13
N SER A 66 -10.34 44.20 14.38
CA SER A 66 -9.88 45.20 13.40
C SER A 66 -8.84 44.68 12.40
N VAL A 67 -8.23 43.52 12.66
CA VAL A 67 -7.13 42.97 11.85
C VAL A 67 -7.59 41.71 11.11
N ALA A 68 -8.39 40.86 11.75
CA ALA A 68 -8.90 39.63 11.14
C ALA A 68 -9.57 39.85 9.76
N PRO A 69 -10.39 40.91 9.55
CA PRO A 69 -10.94 41.19 8.22
C PRO A 69 -9.86 41.47 7.16
N LEU A 70 -8.79 42.18 7.53
CA LEU A 70 -7.68 42.50 6.62
C LEU A 70 -6.85 41.27 6.24
N LEU A 71 -6.81 40.25 7.10
CA LEU A 71 -6.16 38.97 6.81
C LEU A 71 -7.02 38.06 5.95
N ALA A 72 -8.35 38.22 6.02
CA ALA A 72 -9.33 37.46 5.26
C ALA A 72 -9.65 38.07 3.89
N GLU A 73 -9.29 39.34 3.66
CA GLU A 73 -9.48 40.02 2.38
C GLU A 73 -8.65 39.38 1.27
N MET A 74 -9.35 38.92 0.24
CA MET A 74 -8.79 38.28 -0.96
C MET A 74 -9.36 38.96 -2.22
N PRO A 75 -8.93 40.19 -2.54
CA PRO A 75 -9.32 40.84 -3.79
C PRO A 75 -8.76 40.02 -4.97
N ASP A 76 -9.63 39.63 -5.89
CA ASP A 76 -9.37 38.76 -7.04
C ASP A 76 -8.80 37.37 -6.66
N ALA A 77 -9.66 36.50 -6.14
CA ALA A 77 -9.32 35.08 -5.93
C ALA A 77 -8.90 34.44 -7.26
N GLY A 78 -7.59 34.31 -7.46
CA GLY A 78 -6.99 33.60 -8.58
C GLY A 78 -7.07 32.08 -8.40
N ASP A 79 -6.12 31.36 -8.98
CA ASP A 79 -6.01 29.92 -8.80
C ASP A 79 -5.61 29.50 -7.38
N GLU A 80 -5.66 28.20 -7.09
CA GLU A 80 -5.31 27.61 -5.80
C GLU A 80 -3.93 28.09 -5.27
N PRO A 81 -2.85 28.07 -6.07
CA PRO A 81 -1.55 28.61 -5.65
C PRO A 81 -1.57 30.10 -5.30
N ALA A 82 -2.27 30.94 -6.08
CA ALA A 82 -2.36 32.37 -5.80
C ALA A 82 -3.09 32.65 -4.47
N ILE A 83 -4.16 31.91 -4.19
CA ILE A 83 -4.90 32.01 -2.93
C ILE A 83 -4.02 31.61 -1.74
N ALA A 84 -3.30 30.48 -1.84
CA ALA A 84 -2.39 30.04 -0.79
C ALA A 84 -1.24 31.03 -0.56
N ALA A 85 -0.64 31.54 -1.63
CA ALA A 85 0.43 32.53 -1.57
C ALA A 85 -0.04 33.83 -0.90
N GLN A 86 -1.23 34.31 -1.24
CA GLN A 86 -1.80 35.51 -0.64
C GLN A 86 -2.10 35.34 0.84
N HIS A 87 -2.71 34.21 1.22
CA HIS A 87 -3.00 33.89 2.62
C HIS A 87 -1.71 33.79 3.46
N GLY A 88 -0.68 33.13 2.94
CA GLY A 88 0.63 33.06 3.58
C GLY A 88 1.29 34.43 3.68
N ARG A 89 1.20 35.26 2.63
CA ARG A 89 1.79 36.61 2.58
C ARG A 89 1.22 37.53 3.65
N THR A 90 -0.10 37.57 3.85
CA THR A 90 -0.73 38.46 4.84
C THR A 90 -0.35 38.07 6.28
N HIS A 91 -0.33 36.78 6.60
CA HIS A 91 0.08 36.28 7.91
C HIS A 91 1.58 36.49 8.17
N LEU A 92 2.42 36.27 7.15
CA LEU A 92 3.85 36.55 7.24
C LEU A 92 4.11 38.04 7.46
N ALA A 93 3.42 38.92 6.74
CA ALA A 93 3.55 40.36 6.90
C ALA A 93 3.16 40.81 8.32
N LEU A 94 2.06 40.29 8.87
CA LEU A 94 1.66 40.55 10.25
C LEU A 94 2.74 40.10 11.25
N ALA A 95 3.20 38.85 11.13
CA ALA A 95 4.19 38.29 12.05
C ALA A 95 5.52 39.05 12.01
N VAL A 96 5.97 39.46 10.81
CA VAL A 96 7.18 40.28 10.64
C VAL A 96 6.99 41.69 11.24
N ALA A 97 5.82 42.31 11.07
CA ALA A 97 5.52 43.59 11.69
C ALA A 97 5.53 43.50 13.23
N VAL A 98 4.93 42.45 13.79
CA VAL A 98 4.96 42.18 15.24
C VAL A 98 6.39 41.93 15.72
N ALA A 99 7.15 41.10 15.00
CA ALA A 99 8.56 40.85 15.32
C ALA A 99 9.37 42.16 15.32
N HIS A 100 9.14 43.03 14.33
CA HIS A 100 9.79 44.34 14.28
C HIS A 100 9.46 45.19 15.51
N THR A 101 8.20 45.26 15.91
CA THR A 101 7.74 46.02 17.09
C THR A 101 8.29 45.45 18.41
N VAL A 102 8.46 44.13 18.51
CA VAL A 102 8.98 43.46 19.72
C VAL A 102 10.51 43.55 19.81
N VAL A 103 11.22 43.35 18.71
CA VAL A 103 12.68 43.31 18.66
C VAL A 103 13.29 44.71 18.83
N GLY A 104 12.64 45.76 18.33
CA GLY A 104 13.14 47.14 18.42
C GLY A 104 13.45 47.58 19.86
N PRO A 105 12.49 47.50 20.80
CA PRO A 105 12.68 47.83 22.21
C PRO A 105 13.54 46.85 23.02
N ALA A 106 13.83 45.65 22.48
CA ALA A 106 14.50 44.57 23.21
C ALA A 106 16.02 44.72 23.37
N GLN A 107 16.61 45.86 22.97
CA GLN A 107 18.04 46.17 23.14
C GLN A 107 18.97 45.02 22.68
N VAL A 108 18.68 44.46 21.51
CA VAL A 108 19.45 43.36 20.93
C VAL A 108 20.91 43.78 20.71
N PRO A 109 21.91 42.98 21.14
CA PRO A 109 23.32 43.32 20.98
C PRO A 109 23.75 43.45 19.50
N PRO A 110 24.73 44.30 19.16
CA PRO A 110 25.17 44.55 17.78
C PRO A 110 25.70 43.33 17.02
N VAL A 111 26.02 42.23 17.72
CA VAL A 111 26.50 40.98 17.13
C VAL A 111 25.39 40.21 16.37
N VAL A 112 24.12 40.56 16.61
CA VAL A 112 22.98 39.96 15.91
C VAL A 112 22.48 40.94 14.86
N ASP A 113 22.38 40.49 13.60
CA ASP A 113 21.69 41.26 12.58
C ASP A 113 20.20 41.38 12.93
N ARG A 114 19.76 42.62 13.16
CA ARG A 114 18.40 42.90 13.63
C ARG A 114 17.35 42.58 12.56
N ALA A 115 17.64 42.84 11.28
CA ALA A 115 16.69 42.58 10.21
C ALA A 115 16.50 41.07 10.02
N ALA A 116 17.60 40.31 10.03
CA ALA A 116 17.58 38.87 10.00
C ALA A 116 16.83 38.28 11.20
N ALA A 117 17.04 38.80 12.42
CA ALA A 117 16.32 38.33 13.61
C ALA A 117 14.81 38.61 13.53
N VAL A 118 14.41 39.79 13.03
CA VAL A 118 12.99 40.14 12.80
C VAL A 118 12.35 39.18 11.79
N VAL A 119 13.03 38.92 10.67
CA VAL A 119 12.53 37.98 9.65
C VAL A 119 12.45 36.57 10.20
N GLY A 120 13.48 36.08 10.90
CA GLY A 120 13.51 34.73 11.44
C GLY A 120 12.42 34.48 12.48
N LEU A 121 12.26 35.39 13.44
CA LEU A 121 11.18 35.32 14.43
C LEU A 121 9.80 35.46 13.78
N GLY A 122 9.65 36.36 12.79
CA GLY A 122 8.42 36.54 12.03
C GLY A 122 8.02 35.30 11.23
N VAL A 123 8.95 34.67 10.51
CA VAL A 123 8.71 33.42 9.76
C VAL A 123 8.33 32.29 10.71
N GLY A 124 9.04 32.14 11.84
CA GLY A 124 8.73 31.13 12.86
C GLY A 124 7.31 31.30 13.43
N ALA A 125 6.94 32.53 13.80
CA ALA A 125 5.60 32.83 14.30
C ALA A 125 4.52 32.63 13.22
N ALA A 126 4.75 33.08 11.99
CA ALA A 126 3.82 32.90 10.88
C ALA A 126 3.58 31.42 10.57
N ALA A 127 4.63 30.58 10.59
CA ALA A 127 4.50 29.14 10.35
C ALA A 127 3.63 28.44 11.40
N VAL A 128 3.75 28.83 12.68
CA VAL A 128 2.90 28.29 13.75
C VAL A 128 1.46 28.78 13.58
N VAL A 129 1.24 30.08 13.37
CA VAL A 129 -0.10 30.64 13.20
C VAL A 129 -0.81 30.07 11.97
N LEU A 130 -0.14 29.97 10.82
CA LEU A 130 -0.71 29.41 9.59
C LEU A 130 -1.11 27.92 9.73
N ARG A 131 -0.46 27.15 10.61
CA ARG A 131 -0.89 25.76 10.89
C ARG A 131 -2.18 25.69 11.71
N GLU A 132 -2.47 26.74 12.46
CA GLU A 132 -3.66 26.86 13.32
C GLU A 132 -4.81 27.57 12.60
N THR A 133 -4.51 28.34 11.56
CA THR A 133 -5.49 29.13 10.80
C THR A 133 -6.08 28.31 9.64
N PRO A 134 -7.43 28.26 9.49
CA PRO A 134 -8.05 27.62 8.34
C PRO A 134 -7.78 28.41 7.05
N MET A 135 -7.70 27.70 5.93
CA MET A 135 -7.58 28.33 4.61
C MET A 135 -8.79 29.23 4.31
N PRO A 136 -8.62 30.30 3.51
CA PRO A 136 -9.73 31.18 3.12
C PRO A 136 -10.84 30.40 2.40
N PRO A 137 -12.12 30.83 2.49
CA PRO A 137 -13.25 30.13 1.85
C PRO A 137 -13.11 29.91 0.35
N ALA A 138 -12.38 30.80 -0.36
CA ALA A 138 -12.12 30.68 -1.80
C ALA A 138 -11.15 29.54 -2.16
N TYR A 139 -10.36 29.03 -1.20
CA TYR A 139 -9.33 28.03 -1.45
C TYR A 139 -9.91 26.68 -1.86
N ALA A 140 -10.93 26.19 -1.15
CA ALA A 140 -11.50 24.87 -1.41
C ALA A 140 -12.13 24.77 -2.82
N PRO A 141 -12.93 25.75 -3.31
CA PRO A 141 -13.40 25.78 -4.70
C PRO A 141 -12.25 25.80 -5.72
N ALA A 142 -11.21 26.60 -5.51
CA ALA A 142 -10.08 26.70 -6.45
C ALA A 142 -9.25 25.40 -6.48
N LEU A 143 -9.08 24.75 -5.32
CA LEU A 143 -8.45 23.44 -5.25
C LEU A 143 -9.27 22.38 -6.00
N LEU A 144 -10.60 22.39 -5.86
CA LEU A 144 -11.47 21.50 -6.61
C LEU A 144 -11.38 21.74 -8.13
N GLU A 145 -11.32 22.99 -8.56
CA GLU A 145 -11.13 23.34 -9.98
C GLU A 145 -9.79 22.82 -10.53
N LYS A 146 -8.71 23.01 -9.77
CA LYS A 146 -7.39 22.44 -10.09
C LYS A 146 -7.45 20.92 -10.20
N VAL A 147 -8.04 20.24 -9.22
CA VAL A 147 -8.21 18.78 -9.24
C VAL A 147 -8.98 18.34 -10.48
N ARG A 148 -10.05 19.06 -10.86
CA ARG A 148 -10.82 18.78 -12.09
C ARG A 148 -9.99 18.94 -13.36
N ALA A 149 -9.16 19.98 -13.44
CA ALA A 149 -8.30 20.24 -14.59
C ALA A 149 -7.19 19.19 -14.76
N GLU A 150 -6.69 18.64 -13.64
CA GLU A 150 -5.61 17.66 -13.60
C GLU A 150 -6.10 16.20 -13.57
N TYR A 151 -7.42 15.97 -13.56
CA TYR A 151 -7.99 14.63 -13.42
C TYR A 151 -7.87 13.82 -14.72
N LEU A 152 -6.98 12.83 -14.72
CA LEU A 152 -6.74 11.92 -15.84
C LEU A 152 -7.34 10.53 -15.60
N LEU A 153 -7.82 9.90 -16.68
CA LEU A 153 -8.30 8.51 -16.70
C LEU A 153 -7.42 7.65 -17.62
N PRO A 154 -7.30 6.33 -17.37
CA PRO A 154 -7.85 5.61 -16.22
C PRO A 154 -7.04 5.90 -14.94
N ARG A 155 -7.70 5.76 -13.78
CA ARG A 155 -7.01 5.80 -12.48
C ARG A 155 -7.06 4.44 -11.82
N ARG A 156 -5.97 4.08 -11.15
CA ARG A 156 -5.88 2.87 -10.34
C ARG A 156 -5.25 3.23 -9.02
N SER A 157 -5.89 2.81 -7.94
CA SER A 157 -5.34 2.86 -6.61
C SER A 157 -5.53 1.53 -5.91
N TYR A 158 -4.64 1.25 -4.97
CA TYR A 158 -4.73 0.06 -4.14
C TYR A 158 -4.41 0.44 -2.70
N GLY A 159 -5.05 -0.22 -1.75
CA GLY A 159 -4.75 0.00 -0.35
C GLY A 159 -5.46 -0.96 0.55
N SER A 160 -5.22 -0.79 1.83
CA SER A 160 -5.91 -1.47 2.91
C SER A 160 -6.97 -0.55 3.49
N VAL A 161 -8.17 -1.07 3.75
CA VAL A 161 -9.22 -0.34 4.46
C VAL A 161 -9.55 -1.08 5.77
N PRO A 162 -9.61 -0.37 6.91
CA PRO A 162 -10.08 -0.98 8.13
C PRO A 162 -11.57 -1.29 8.04
N VAL A 163 -11.95 -2.40 8.64
CA VAL A 163 -13.29 -2.96 8.62
C VAL A 163 -13.74 -3.16 10.06
N SER A 164 -14.99 -2.80 10.33
CA SER A 164 -15.70 -3.18 11.54
C SER A 164 -17.17 -3.38 11.24
N GLY A 165 -17.83 -4.30 11.95
CA GLY A 165 -19.24 -4.61 11.73
C GLY A 165 -19.56 -5.11 10.31
N HIS A 166 -18.62 -5.80 9.68
CA HIS A 166 -18.74 -6.33 8.31
C HIS A 166 -18.88 -5.26 7.20
N ARG A 167 -18.29 -4.08 7.35
CA ARG A 167 -18.47 -3.00 6.36
C ARG A 167 -17.25 -2.11 6.17
N PHE A 168 -17.09 -1.67 4.92
CA PHE A 168 -16.37 -0.46 4.52
C PHE A 168 -17.22 0.29 3.46
N ALA A 169 -16.85 1.50 3.07
CA ALA A 169 -17.65 2.31 2.16
C ALA A 169 -16.80 2.98 1.09
N LEU A 170 -17.41 3.26 -0.06
CA LEU A 170 -16.93 4.23 -1.04
C LEU A 170 -17.93 5.40 -1.02
N VAL A 171 -17.58 6.55 -0.43
CA VAL A 171 -18.52 7.70 -0.26
C VAL A 171 -17.81 9.06 -0.34
N GLU A 172 -18.54 10.11 -0.72
CA GLU A 172 -18.05 11.52 -0.80
C GLU A 172 -17.80 12.16 0.57
N GLY A 173 -18.42 11.65 1.63
CA GLY A 173 -18.40 12.27 2.96
C GLY A 173 -18.04 11.32 4.10
N ALA A 174 -18.67 11.56 5.25
CA ALA A 174 -18.51 10.71 6.42
C ALA A 174 -19.03 9.29 6.18
N PHE A 175 -18.52 8.33 6.96
CA PHE A 175 -19.04 6.98 6.92
C PHE A 175 -20.53 6.98 7.33
N PRO A 176 -21.42 6.28 6.61
CA PRO A 176 -22.84 6.25 6.95
C PRO A 176 -23.09 5.52 8.27
N ASP A 177 -23.83 6.16 9.19
CA ASP A 177 -24.15 5.63 10.52
C ASP A 177 -24.83 4.26 10.43
N ALA A 178 -25.83 4.17 9.55
CA ALA A 178 -26.60 2.96 9.26
C ALA A 178 -26.65 2.70 7.76
N ALA A 179 -26.45 1.45 7.39
CA ALA A 179 -26.74 0.94 6.06
C ALA A 179 -27.44 -0.40 6.25
N ASP A 180 -28.58 -0.58 5.61
CA ASP A 180 -29.32 -1.84 5.67
C ASP A 180 -28.46 -2.97 5.10
N LEU A 181 -28.73 -4.19 5.57
CA LEU A 181 -28.11 -5.39 5.02
C LEU A 181 -28.37 -5.41 3.50
N PRO A 182 -27.32 -5.54 2.66
CA PRO A 182 -27.50 -5.53 1.22
C PRO A 182 -28.42 -6.66 0.80
N GLY A 183 -29.50 -6.35 0.09
CA GLY A 183 -30.43 -7.34 -0.44
C GLY A 183 -29.77 -8.28 -1.47
N ASP A 184 -28.70 -7.82 -2.12
CA ASP A 184 -27.85 -8.65 -2.98
C ASP A 184 -26.76 -9.42 -2.22
N GLY A 185 -26.51 -9.12 -0.94
CA GLY A 185 -25.50 -9.75 -0.09
C GLY A 185 -24.09 -9.14 -0.14
N LEU A 186 -23.86 -8.11 -0.97
CA LEU A 186 -22.55 -7.49 -1.20
C LEU A 186 -22.54 -5.97 -1.05
N VAL A 187 -23.47 -5.22 -1.65
CA VAL A 187 -23.40 -3.76 -1.73
C VAL A 187 -24.75 -3.09 -1.48
N THR A 188 -24.75 -2.02 -0.70
CA THR A 188 -25.93 -1.17 -0.46
C THR A 188 -25.62 0.24 -0.91
N VAL A 189 -26.46 0.82 -1.77
CA VAL A 189 -26.34 2.22 -2.18
C VAL A 189 -26.78 3.12 -1.04
N VAL A 190 -26.00 4.18 -0.78
CA VAL A 190 -26.28 5.21 0.23
C VAL A 190 -26.11 6.60 -0.40
N ASP A 191 -26.50 7.64 0.33
CA ASP A 191 -26.28 9.01 -0.12
C ASP A 191 -24.79 9.29 -0.33
N GLY A 192 -24.45 9.81 -1.50
CA GLY A 192 -23.06 10.10 -1.89
C GLY A 192 -22.18 8.87 -2.08
N GLY A 193 -22.74 7.65 -2.10
CA GLY A 193 -21.94 6.49 -2.47
C GLY A 193 -22.55 5.09 -2.25
N ALA A 194 -21.74 4.16 -1.75
CA ALA A 194 -22.13 2.78 -1.46
C ALA A 194 -21.35 2.18 -0.30
N VAL A 195 -22.01 1.30 0.45
CA VAL A 195 -21.43 0.49 1.53
C VAL A 195 -21.25 -0.94 1.03
N ILE A 196 -20.07 -1.50 1.26
CA ILE A 196 -19.68 -2.83 0.83
C ILE A 196 -19.58 -3.73 2.05
N ARG A 197 -20.26 -4.88 1.98
CA ARG A 197 -20.31 -5.86 3.05
C ARG A 197 -19.14 -6.84 2.97
N THR A 198 -18.41 -6.98 4.07
CA THR A 198 -17.30 -7.91 4.19
C THR A 198 -17.68 -9.26 4.77
N GLY A 199 -16.88 -10.27 4.44
CA GLY A 199 -16.95 -11.59 5.08
C GLY A 199 -16.45 -11.53 6.52
N ARG A 200 -15.34 -10.83 6.73
CA ARG A 200 -14.77 -10.54 8.04
C ARG A 200 -15.57 -9.48 8.80
N ALA A 201 -15.74 -9.69 10.11
CA ALA A 201 -16.40 -8.72 10.99
C ALA A 201 -15.51 -7.50 11.25
N ASP A 202 -14.26 -7.73 11.64
CA ASP A 202 -13.31 -6.70 12.04
C ASP A 202 -11.89 -7.00 11.51
N GLY A 203 -11.11 -5.96 11.27
CA GLY A 203 -9.73 -6.04 10.82
C GLY A 203 -9.46 -5.10 9.65
N ALA A 204 -8.82 -5.60 8.59
CA ALA A 204 -8.59 -4.85 7.37
C ALA A 204 -8.78 -5.76 6.15
N VAL A 205 -9.16 -5.16 5.02
CA VAL A 205 -9.30 -5.84 3.72
C VAL A 205 -8.57 -5.08 2.63
N ARG A 206 -8.10 -5.82 1.62
CA ARG A 206 -7.40 -5.22 0.47
C ARG A 206 -8.42 -4.77 -0.58
N VAL A 207 -8.30 -3.53 -1.03
CA VAL A 207 -9.18 -2.91 -2.01
C VAL A 207 -8.36 -2.36 -3.17
N HIS A 208 -8.77 -2.73 -4.38
CA HIS A 208 -8.34 -2.10 -5.62
C HIS A 208 -9.47 -1.23 -6.14
N LEU A 209 -9.20 0.05 -6.40
CA LEU A 209 -10.14 0.97 -7.00
C LEU A 209 -9.65 1.35 -8.39
N THR A 210 -10.47 1.06 -9.40
CA THR A 210 -10.23 1.40 -10.79
C THR A 210 -11.31 2.37 -11.26
N VAL A 211 -10.90 3.50 -11.81
CA VAL A 211 -11.80 4.48 -12.43
C VAL A 211 -11.57 4.51 -13.93
N LEU A 212 -12.64 4.30 -14.70
CA LEU A 212 -12.64 4.19 -16.15
C LEU A 212 -13.50 5.27 -16.79
N ALA A 213 -13.21 5.59 -18.06
CA ALA A 213 -14.03 6.48 -18.86
C ALA A 213 -15.36 5.83 -19.29
N GLU A 214 -15.34 4.52 -19.52
CA GLU A 214 -16.48 3.75 -20.03
C GLU A 214 -16.64 2.44 -19.26
N ALA A 215 -17.77 1.76 -19.47
CA ALA A 215 -18.09 0.49 -18.83
C ALA A 215 -17.03 -0.57 -19.15
N PRO A 216 -16.53 -1.31 -18.15
CA PRO A 216 -15.64 -2.44 -18.38
C PRO A 216 -16.38 -3.56 -19.14
N PRO A 217 -15.80 -4.11 -20.23
CA PRO A 217 -16.51 -4.95 -21.18
C PRO A 217 -16.91 -6.31 -20.61
N GLU A 218 -16.07 -6.91 -19.76
CA GLU A 218 -16.32 -8.23 -19.17
C GLU A 218 -15.89 -8.30 -17.69
N VAL A 219 -16.41 -9.29 -16.98
CA VAL A 219 -16.02 -9.61 -15.60
C VAL A 219 -14.91 -10.65 -15.64
N ALA A 220 -13.75 -10.31 -15.09
CA ALA A 220 -12.60 -11.21 -15.03
C ALA A 220 -12.91 -12.51 -14.25
N ALA A 221 -12.19 -13.59 -14.58
CA ALA A 221 -12.23 -14.83 -13.81
C ALA A 221 -11.67 -14.64 -12.38
N GLY A 222 -11.97 -15.58 -11.47
CA GLY A 222 -11.44 -15.58 -10.11
C GLY A 222 -12.24 -14.79 -9.04
N TRP A 223 -13.26 -14.02 -9.44
CA TRP A 223 -14.18 -13.36 -8.50
C TRP A 223 -15.34 -14.27 -8.07
N GLU A 224 -15.80 -14.15 -6.82
CA GLU A 224 -16.86 -15.03 -6.25
C GLU A 224 -18.23 -14.34 -6.19
N GLU A 225 -18.27 -13.05 -5.86
CA GLU A 225 -19.47 -12.22 -5.95
C GLU A 225 -19.16 -10.99 -6.78
N VAL A 226 -20.08 -10.64 -7.69
CA VAL A 226 -19.93 -9.45 -8.53
C VAL A 226 -21.29 -8.79 -8.70
N VAL A 227 -21.42 -7.58 -8.16
CA VAL A 227 -22.64 -6.78 -8.21
C VAL A 227 -22.32 -5.39 -8.76
N GLU A 228 -23.18 -4.90 -9.64
CA GLU A 228 -23.10 -3.59 -10.25
C GLU A 228 -24.31 -2.75 -9.86
N VAL A 229 -24.06 -1.55 -9.33
CA VAL A 229 -25.08 -0.61 -8.86
C VAL A 229 -24.86 0.77 -9.46
N SER A 230 -25.89 1.61 -9.41
CA SER A 230 -25.78 3.05 -9.69
C SER A 230 -25.80 3.83 -8.39
N TRP A 231 -25.01 4.89 -8.32
CA TRP A 231 -25.14 5.93 -7.29
C TRP A 231 -25.22 7.31 -7.93
N ARG A 232 -25.52 8.33 -7.13
CA ARG A 232 -25.42 9.73 -7.52
C ARG A 232 -24.41 10.45 -6.64
N ALA A 233 -23.40 11.03 -7.28
CA ALA A 233 -22.42 11.91 -6.67
C ALA A 233 -22.98 13.34 -6.59
N ALA A 234 -22.97 13.93 -5.41
CA ALA A 234 -23.37 15.32 -5.19
C ALA A 234 -22.27 16.30 -5.60
N GLU A 235 -21.00 15.92 -5.42
CA GLU A 235 -19.84 16.79 -5.67
C GLU A 235 -18.75 16.11 -6.53
N GLY A 236 -18.59 14.79 -6.36
CA GLY A 236 -17.50 13.95 -6.86
C GLY A 236 -16.51 13.58 -5.74
N LEU A 237 -15.37 12.99 -6.12
CA LEU A 237 -14.25 12.71 -5.20
C LEU A 237 -14.60 11.81 -3.99
N ALA A 238 -15.36 10.74 -4.21
CA ALA A 238 -15.57 9.72 -3.19
C ALA A 238 -14.26 9.02 -2.79
N SER A 239 -14.19 8.65 -1.51
CA SER A 239 -13.07 7.97 -0.87
C SER A 239 -13.47 6.56 -0.47
N VAL A 240 -12.52 5.62 -0.41
CA VAL A 240 -12.75 4.33 0.27
C VAL A 240 -12.37 4.47 1.74
N LEU A 241 -13.33 4.31 2.65
CA LEU A 241 -13.10 4.48 4.09
C LEU A 241 -13.68 3.36 4.94
N GLY A 242 -13.05 3.16 6.10
CA GLY A 242 -13.54 2.30 7.16
C GLY A 242 -14.60 2.99 8.03
N PRO A 243 -15.29 2.24 8.91
CA PRO A 243 -16.35 2.77 9.77
C PRO A 243 -15.93 3.89 10.73
N ASP A 244 -14.64 3.97 11.05
CA ASP A 244 -14.04 5.03 11.88
C ASP A 244 -13.71 6.30 11.08
N GLY A 245 -14.07 6.34 9.79
CA GLY A 245 -13.78 7.45 8.88
C GLY A 245 -12.34 7.46 8.36
N THR A 246 -11.54 6.43 8.69
CA THR A 246 -10.15 6.37 8.23
C THR A 246 -10.06 5.84 6.80
N SER A 247 -9.08 6.38 6.07
CA SER A 247 -8.74 5.97 4.71
C SER A 247 -7.25 6.17 4.50
N GLU A 248 -6.62 5.25 3.79
CA GLU A 248 -5.26 5.43 3.29
C GLU A 248 -5.21 6.56 2.24
N PRO A 249 -4.12 7.34 2.14
CA PRO A 249 -4.03 8.49 1.24
C PRO A 249 -4.34 8.16 -0.22
N GLN A 250 -3.86 7.02 -0.71
CA GLN A 250 -4.08 6.60 -2.11
C GLN A 250 -5.51 6.13 -2.40
N LEU A 251 -6.35 5.93 -1.38
CA LEU A 251 -7.77 5.59 -1.52
C LEU A 251 -8.71 6.78 -1.26
N ARG A 252 -8.18 7.94 -0.85
CA ARG A 252 -8.96 9.17 -0.63
C ARG A 252 -9.22 9.91 -1.92
N ALA A 253 -10.44 10.41 -2.08
CA ALA A 253 -10.84 11.33 -3.14
C ALA A 253 -10.42 10.85 -4.55
N GLN A 254 -10.71 9.58 -4.86
CA GLN A 254 -10.20 8.95 -6.07
C GLN A 254 -11.23 8.91 -7.21
N THR A 255 -12.53 8.92 -6.93
CA THR A 255 -13.56 8.91 -7.99
C THR A 255 -13.60 10.24 -8.73
N PRO A 256 -14.29 10.33 -9.88
CA PRO A 256 -14.28 11.55 -10.68
C PRO A 256 -14.78 12.78 -9.89
N PRO A 257 -14.17 13.96 -10.08
CA PRO A 257 -14.45 15.17 -9.29
C PRO A 257 -15.68 15.95 -9.73
N TRP A 258 -16.60 15.30 -10.44
CA TRP A 258 -17.79 15.95 -10.97
C TRP A 258 -19.05 15.34 -10.36
N PRO A 259 -20.08 16.15 -10.08
CA PRO A 259 -21.40 15.63 -9.74
C PRO A 259 -21.96 14.82 -10.91
N GLY A 260 -22.82 13.85 -10.61
CA GLY A 260 -23.48 13.07 -11.65
C GLY A 260 -23.78 11.64 -11.25
N ASP A 261 -24.32 10.89 -12.20
CA ASP A 261 -24.61 9.48 -12.02
C ASP A 261 -23.39 8.64 -12.41
N TYR A 262 -23.06 7.69 -11.53
CA TYR A 262 -21.96 6.76 -11.75
C TYR A 262 -22.43 5.34 -11.55
N ARG A 263 -21.74 4.42 -12.23
CA ARG A 263 -21.84 2.98 -11.99
C ARG A 263 -20.67 2.53 -11.14
N LEU A 264 -20.95 1.63 -10.22
CA LEU A 264 -19.98 0.94 -9.38
C LEU A 264 -20.17 -0.56 -9.59
N ARG A 265 -19.14 -1.26 -10.07
CA ARG A 265 -19.06 -2.71 -10.04
C ARG A 265 -18.14 -3.15 -8.91
N VAL A 266 -18.72 -3.85 -7.94
CA VAL A 266 -18.02 -4.42 -6.78
C VAL A 266 -17.74 -5.89 -7.10
N HIS A 267 -16.47 -6.26 -7.10
CA HIS A 267 -16.02 -7.64 -7.13
C HIS A 267 -15.49 -8.04 -5.76
N ALA A 268 -15.85 -9.21 -5.29
CA ALA A 268 -15.37 -9.76 -4.03
C ALA A 268 -14.93 -11.22 -4.19
N ARG A 269 -13.88 -11.58 -3.46
CA ARG A 269 -13.41 -12.96 -3.32
C ARG A 269 -12.90 -13.21 -1.92
N GLY A 270 -12.95 -14.46 -1.46
CA GLY A 270 -12.33 -14.88 -0.21
C GLY A 270 -13.11 -14.48 1.05
N ARG A 271 -14.34 -13.98 0.93
CA ARG A 271 -15.18 -13.55 2.07
C ARG A 271 -15.51 -14.69 3.03
N ALA A 272 -15.45 -15.94 2.57
CA ALA A 272 -15.68 -17.11 3.42
C ALA A 272 -14.42 -17.59 4.17
N GLU A 273 -13.24 -17.04 3.84
CA GLU A 273 -11.95 -17.54 4.28
C GLU A 273 -11.57 -16.93 5.64
N THR A 274 -11.25 -17.78 6.61
CA THR A 274 -10.95 -17.33 7.99
C THR A 274 -9.49 -17.51 8.39
N GLY A 275 -8.73 -18.34 7.66
CA GLY A 275 -7.35 -18.73 8.00
C GLY A 275 -6.24 -17.92 7.30
N ASP A 276 -6.59 -17.13 6.29
CA ASP A 276 -5.68 -16.28 5.53
C ASP A 276 -6.19 -14.83 5.59
N PRO A 277 -5.53 -13.92 6.33
CA PRO A 277 -5.98 -12.54 6.46
C PRO A 277 -5.96 -11.78 5.12
N ASP A 278 -5.22 -12.27 4.13
CA ASP A 278 -5.08 -11.69 2.81
C ASP A 278 -6.04 -12.31 1.78
N ALA A 279 -6.81 -13.33 2.14
CA ALA A 279 -7.69 -13.99 1.18
C ALA A 279 -8.86 -13.10 0.74
N GLU A 280 -9.40 -12.28 1.64
CA GLU A 280 -10.52 -11.40 1.33
C GLU A 280 -10.03 -10.15 0.58
N THR A 281 -10.44 -10.01 -0.68
CA THR A 281 -10.02 -8.90 -1.55
C THR A 281 -11.22 -8.36 -2.33
N TYR A 282 -11.18 -7.05 -2.60
CA TYR A 282 -12.20 -6.34 -3.36
C TYR A 282 -11.59 -5.60 -4.55
N GLU A 283 -12.34 -5.57 -5.65
CA GLU A 283 -12.11 -4.65 -6.76
C GLU A 283 -13.36 -3.80 -6.99
N LEU A 284 -13.21 -2.48 -6.87
CA LEU A 284 -14.22 -1.49 -7.14
C LEU A 284 -13.91 -0.86 -8.49
N VAL A 285 -14.84 -0.99 -9.45
CA VAL A 285 -14.70 -0.34 -10.76
C VAL A 285 -15.77 0.73 -10.90
N VAL A 286 -15.35 1.97 -11.12
CA VAL A 286 -16.23 3.14 -11.23
C VAL A 286 -16.14 3.74 -12.63
N TRP A 287 -17.29 4.07 -13.23
CA TRP A 287 -17.36 4.83 -14.49
C TRP A 287 -18.61 5.70 -14.53
N ALA A 288 -18.55 6.80 -15.29
CA ALA A 288 -19.72 7.66 -15.50
C ALA A 288 -20.72 6.97 -16.42
N ALA A 289 -21.98 6.87 -15.99
CA ALA A 289 -23.07 6.36 -16.80
C ALA A 289 -24.43 6.70 -16.14
N PRO A 290 -25.50 6.84 -16.94
CA PRO A 290 -26.84 7.08 -16.40
C PRO A 290 -27.25 6.04 -15.36
N ALA A 291 -28.10 6.46 -14.42
CA ALA A 291 -28.67 5.55 -13.43
C ALA A 291 -29.40 4.38 -14.12
N ALA A 292 -29.10 3.17 -13.68
CA ALA A 292 -29.71 1.93 -14.17
C ALA A 292 -29.95 0.96 -13.00
N ALA A 293 -30.77 -0.06 -13.23
CA ALA A 293 -31.04 -1.10 -12.24
C ALA A 293 -29.74 -1.81 -11.81
N ALA A 294 -29.76 -2.38 -10.61
CA ALA A 294 -28.66 -3.21 -10.13
C ALA A 294 -28.55 -4.47 -11.01
N VAL A 295 -27.32 -4.84 -11.37
CA VAL A 295 -27.02 -6.04 -12.16
C VAL A 295 -26.13 -6.95 -11.34
N VAL A 296 -26.49 -8.23 -11.29
CA VAL A 296 -25.72 -9.24 -10.58
C VAL A 296 -25.04 -10.11 -11.62
N HIS A 297 -23.72 -10.00 -11.71
CA HIS A 297 -22.92 -10.75 -12.66
C HIS A 297 -22.53 -12.13 -12.11
N ARG A 298 -22.35 -12.25 -10.79
CA ARG A 298 -21.99 -13.51 -10.12
C ARG A 298 -22.48 -13.55 -8.67
N ARG A 299 -23.04 -14.69 -8.27
CA ARG A 299 -23.43 -15.02 -6.88
C ARG A 299 -22.91 -16.40 -6.52
N ALA A 300 -21.71 -16.43 -5.98
CA ALA A 300 -21.04 -17.67 -5.67
C ALA A 300 -20.20 -17.56 -4.40
N ASP A 301 -20.57 -16.76 -3.39
CA ASP A 301 -19.90 -16.79 -2.07
C ASP A 301 -20.83 -17.17 -0.90
N ARG A 302 -20.26 -17.84 0.12
CA ARG A 302 -21.05 -18.33 1.26
C ARG A 302 -21.63 -17.20 2.11
N PRO A 303 -20.90 -16.10 2.37
CA PRO A 303 -21.47 -14.97 3.11
C PRO A 303 -22.69 -14.35 2.44
N GLY A 304 -22.69 -14.24 1.10
CA GLY A 304 -23.84 -13.82 0.32
C GLY A 304 -25.01 -14.78 0.46
N ASP A 305 -24.78 -16.09 0.30
CA ASP A 305 -25.83 -17.11 0.46
C ASP A 305 -26.51 -17.01 1.83
N ARG A 306 -25.72 -16.83 2.91
CA ARG A 306 -26.26 -16.66 4.28
C ARG A 306 -27.10 -15.40 4.44
N VAL A 307 -26.67 -14.27 3.88
CA VAL A 307 -27.41 -13.01 3.95
C VAL A 307 -28.73 -13.12 3.19
N ARG A 308 -28.74 -13.84 2.07
CA ARG A 308 -29.93 -14.09 1.23
C ARG A 308 -30.85 -15.19 1.79
N GLY A 309 -30.41 -15.93 2.82
CA GLY A 309 -31.15 -17.10 3.34
C GLY A 309 -31.14 -18.31 2.39
N GLU A 310 -30.21 -18.35 1.44
CA GLU A 310 -30.07 -19.39 0.44
C GLU A 310 -29.28 -20.59 1.00
N THR A 311 -29.62 -21.80 0.57
CA THR A 311 -28.84 -22.99 0.93
C THR A 311 -27.54 -23.00 0.14
N ALA A 312 -26.41 -22.84 0.82
CA ALA A 312 -25.11 -22.80 0.18
C ALA A 312 -24.83 -24.09 -0.62
N PRO A 313 -24.48 -24.01 -1.92
CA PRO A 313 -24.15 -25.18 -2.71
C PRO A 313 -22.92 -25.90 -2.13
N VAL A 314 -22.87 -27.23 -2.28
CA VAL A 314 -21.68 -28.02 -1.95
C VAL A 314 -20.59 -27.65 -2.94
N ARG A 315 -19.53 -27.01 -2.44
CA ARG A 315 -18.39 -26.58 -3.27
C ARG A 315 -17.30 -27.64 -3.25
N ALA A 316 -16.66 -27.82 -4.40
CA ALA A 316 -15.48 -28.65 -4.49
C ALA A 316 -14.41 -28.13 -3.52
N PRO A 317 -13.68 -29.01 -2.82
CA PRO A 317 -12.54 -28.60 -2.03
C PRO A 317 -11.50 -27.94 -2.95
N ARG A 318 -10.90 -26.84 -2.47
CA ARG A 318 -9.79 -26.14 -3.13
C ARG A 318 -8.48 -26.67 -2.53
N PRO A 319 -7.87 -27.73 -3.10
CA PRO A 319 -6.67 -28.35 -2.53
C PRO A 319 -5.50 -27.37 -2.35
N GLU A 320 -5.43 -26.33 -3.19
CA GLU A 320 -4.41 -25.28 -3.14
C GLU A 320 -4.42 -24.48 -1.83
N GLN A 321 -5.54 -24.47 -1.10
CA GLN A 321 -5.62 -23.83 0.22
C GLN A 321 -4.62 -24.43 1.22
N ALA A 322 -4.30 -25.72 1.10
CA ALA A 322 -3.34 -26.41 1.96
C ALA A 322 -1.93 -25.83 1.85
N TYR A 323 -1.60 -25.12 0.76
CA TYR A 323 -0.28 -24.51 0.52
C TYR A 323 -0.23 -23.00 0.79
N ARG A 324 -1.31 -22.37 1.25
CA ARG A 324 -1.33 -20.91 1.51
C ARG A 324 -0.36 -20.46 2.60
N TRP A 325 0.12 -21.37 3.45
CA TRP A 325 1.18 -21.08 4.42
C TRP A 325 2.46 -20.53 3.75
N ILE A 326 2.71 -20.88 2.48
CA ILE A 326 3.84 -20.36 1.67
C ILE A 326 3.85 -18.82 1.66
N ARG A 327 2.69 -18.17 1.59
CA ARG A 327 2.57 -16.69 1.54
C ARG A 327 3.16 -15.99 2.76
N ARG A 328 3.23 -16.69 3.89
CA ARG A 328 3.73 -16.18 5.17
C ARG A 328 5.08 -16.78 5.55
N SER A 329 5.76 -17.40 4.59
CA SER A 329 7.04 -18.05 4.77
C SER A 329 8.14 -17.31 4.00
N SER A 330 9.39 -17.72 4.21
CA SER A 330 10.55 -17.26 3.44
C SER A 330 10.50 -17.62 1.94
N LEU A 331 9.53 -18.44 1.52
CA LEU A 331 9.31 -18.79 0.11
C LEU A 331 8.32 -17.86 -0.61
N SER A 332 7.72 -16.87 0.07
CA SER A 332 6.59 -16.09 -0.45
C SER A 332 6.90 -15.36 -1.77
N GLU A 333 8.00 -14.62 -1.82
CA GLU A 333 8.35 -13.72 -2.93
C GLU A 333 8.89 -14.45 -4.15
N ALA A 334 9.86 -15.34 -3.95
CA ALA A 334 10.51 -16.07 -5.02
C ALA A 334 11.13 -17.37 -4.52
N ALA A 335 10.73 -18.49 -5.13
CA ALA A 335 11.32 -19.78 -4.84
C ALA A 335 11.08 -20.78 -5.97
N THR A 336 11.87 -21.85 -5.94
CA THR A 336 11.57 -23.10 -6.62
C THR A 336 11.48 -24.22 -5.60
N VAL A 337 10.38 -24.98 -5.66
CA VAL A 337 10.24 -26.23 -4.91
C VAL A 337 10.22 -27.37 -5.90
N THR A 338 11.17 -28.29 -5.76
CA THR A 338 11.27 -29.50 -6.57
C THR A 338 11.17 -30.72 -5.67
N VAL A 339 10.29 -31.65 -6.02
CA VAL A 339 10.11 -32.91 -5.28
C VAL A 339 10.53 -34.06 -6.17
N THR A 340 11.40 -34.92 -5.66
CA THR A 340 11.93 -36.07 -6.40
C THR A 340 11.74 -37.36 -5.61
N THR A 341 11.24 -38.41 -6.26
CA THR A 341 11.10 -39.76 -5.70
C THR A 341 12.01 -40.75 -6.42
N GLY A 342 12.39 -41.82 -5.72
CA GLY A 342 13.27 -42.85 -6.28
C GLY A 342 14.71 -42.37 -6.54
N ALA A 343 15.17 -41.36 -5.79
CA ALA A 343 16.53 -40.82 -5.86
C ALA A 343 17.07 -40.53 -4.45
N THR A 344 18.39 -40.54 -4.29
CA THR A 344 19.05 -40.10 -3.04
C THR A 344 19.33 -38.61 -3.03
N VAL A 345 19.71 -38.07 -1.86
CA VAL A 345 20.16 -36.67 -1.72
C VAL A 345 21.32 -36.35 -2.67
N GLU A 346 22.31 -37.24 -2.77
CA GLU A 346 23.48 -37.06 -3.63
C GLU A 346 23.10 -37.03 -5.11
N GLU A 347 22.18 -37.89 -5.54
CA GLU A 347 21.69 -37.92 -6.92
C GLU A 347 20.93 -36.65 -7.28
N VAL A 348 20.11 -36.13 -6.35
CA VAL A 348 19.40 -34.86 -6.53
C VAL A 348 20.39 -33.68 -6.57
N LEU A 349 21.34 -33.60 -5.65
CA LEU A 349 22.37 -32.54 -5.66
C LEU A 349 23.20 -32.58 -6.96
N ALA A 350 23.63 -33.77 -7.38
CA ALA A 350 24.33 -33.95 -8.64
C ALA A 350 23.47 -33.55 -9.86
N ALA A 351 22.16 -33.87 -9.83
CA ALA A 351 21.23 -33.44 -10.88
C ALA A 351 21.13 -31.92 -10.98
N PHE A 352 21.19 -31.20 -9.85
CA PHE A 352 21.22 -29.74 -9.81
C PHE A 352 22.57 -29.15 -10.25
N GLY A 353 23.66 -29.93 -10.22
CA GLY A 353 25.02 -29.45 -10.45
C GLY A 353 25.72 -28.99 -9.16
N ALA A 354 25.24 -29.44 -8.01
CA ALA A 354 25.81 -29.17 -6.70
C ALA A 354 26.67 -30.36 -6.22
N ASP A 355 27.74 -30.07 -5.47
CA ASP A 355 28.61 -31.09 -4.87
C ASP A 355 28.10 -31.48 -3.47
N PRO A 356 27.61 -32.72 -3.27
CA PRO A 356 27.10 -33.16 -1.96
C PRO A 356 28.17 -33.14 -0.85
N LYS A 357 29.46 -33.10 -1.21
CA LYS A 357 30.58 -33.06 -0.25
C LYS A 357 30.94 -31.65 0.19
N ARG A 358 30.26 -30.61 -0.33
CA ARG A 358 30.50 -29.20 -0.01
C ARG A 358 29.24 -28.49 0.48
N PRO A 359 28.67 -28.91 1.64
CA PRO A 359 27.63 -28.12 2.29
C PRO A 359 28.21 -26.79 2.81
N GLU A 360 27.45 -25.72 2.67
CA GLU A 360 27.78 -24.39 3.19
C GLU A 360 26.63 -23.87 4.07
N PRO A 361 26.90 -23.10 5.13
CA PRO A 361 25.85 -22.41 5.87
C PRO A 361 25.10 -21.43 4.97
N ILE A 362 23.77 -21.47 4.96
CA ILE A 362 22.92 -20.57 4.16
C ILE A 362 23.26 -19.09 4.41
N PRO A 363 23.43 -18.61 5.65
CA PRO A 363 23.77 -17.19 5.88
C PRO A 363 25.06 -16.76 5.18
N SER A 364 26.07 -17.64 5.11
CA SER A 364 27.32 -17.33 4.40
C SER A 364 27.11 -17.25 2.88
N ILE A 365 26.27 -18.12 2.31
CA ILE A 365 25.92 -18.04 0.89
C ILE A 365 25.15 -16.75 0.59
N GLU A 366 24.21 -16.37 1.47
CA GLU A 366 23.42 -15.14 1.33
C GLU A 366 24.29 -13.88 1.47
N GLU A 367 25.20 -13.82 2.43
CA GLU A 367 26.16 -12.71 2.60
C GLU A 367 27.00 -12.49 1.34
N ASP A 368 27.52 -13.55 0.73
CA ASP A 368 28.27 -13.46 -0.52
C ASP A 368 27.40 -12.94 -1.70
N LEU A 369 26.12 -13.34 -1.75
CA LEU A 369 25.17 -12.85 -2.76
C LEU A 369 24.89 -11.36 -2.57
N PHE A 370 24.73 -10.89 -1.33
CA PHE A 370 24.53 -9.47 -1.01
C PHE A 370 25.78 -8.62 -1.30
N ALA A 371 26.98 -9.17 -1.09
CA ALA A 371 28.24 -8.51 -1.38
C ALA A 371 28.50 -8.31 -2.89
N GLY A 372 27.69 -8.91 -3.77
CA GLY A 372 27.77 -8.73 -5.22
C GLY A 372 28.85 -9.57 -5.89
N ASP A 373 29.50 -10.49 -5.17
CA ASP A 373 30.66 -11.22 -5.66
C ASP A 373 30.34 -12.33 -6.66
N ALA A 374 29.07 -12.78 -6.74
CA ALA A 374 28.48 -13.44 -7.91
C ALA A 374 27.08 -13.95 -7.59
N ASN A 375 26.19 -13.87 -8.58
CA ASN A 375 24.84 -14.42 -8.53
C ASN A 375 24.89 -15.96 -8.70
N PHE A 376 25.51 -16.67 -7.74
CA PHE A 376 25.63 -18.12 -7.80
C PHE A 376 24.32 -18.77 -7.35
N PRO A 377 23.66 -19.55 -8.22
CA PRO A 377 22.49 -20.31 -7.82
C PRO A 377 22.89 -21.34 -6.75
N TRP A 378 22.00 -21.61 -5.80
CA TRP A 378 22.21 -22.62 -4.76
C TRP A 378 20.89 -23.30 -4.43
N VAL A 379 20.99 -24.48 -3.82
CA VAL A 379 19.84 -25.30 -3.43
C VAL A 379 20.05 -25.87 -2.03
N THR A 380 18.99 -26.01 -1.26
CA THR A 380 18.97 -26.80 -0.03
C THR A 380 18.07 -28.00 -0.23
N VAL A 381 18.37 -29.11 0.45
CA VAL A 381 17.69 -30.39 0.28
C VAL A 381 17.28 -30.98 1.62
N LEU A 382 16.12 -31.61 1.64
CA LEU A 382 15.61 -32.37 2.78
C LEU A 382 15.20 -33.76 2.33
N ASP A 383 15.77 -34.77 2.99
CA ASP A 383 15.28 -36.14 2.89
C ASP A 383 14.08 -36.34 3.83
N THR A 384 12.94 -36.71 3.25
CA THR A 384 11.72 -37.05 3.99
C THR A 384 11.57 -38.55 4.23
N GLY A 385 12.43 -39.37 3.61
CA GLY A 385 12.31 -40.82 3.50
C GLY A 385 11.81 -41.22 2.11
N PRO A 386 10.53 -41.02 1.77
CA PRO A 386 9.98 -41.43 0.48
C PRO A 386 10.24 -40.44 -0.66
N ALA A 387 10.67 -39.21 -0.35
CA ALA A 387 11.00 -38.18 -1.33
C ALA A 387 12.13 -37.27 -0.86
N ILE A 388 12.85 -36.70 -1.82
CA ILE A 388 13.80 -35.61 -1.60
C ILE A 388 13.15 -34.29 -2.02
N LEU A 389 13.07 -33.36 -1.08
CA LEU A 389 12.66 -31.99 -1.33
C LEU A 389 13.91 -31.16 -1.65
N ALA A 390 13.89 -30.44 -2.76
CA ALA A 390 14.92 -29.48 -3.14
C ALA A 390 14.31 -28.09 -3.25
N VAL A 391 14.81 -27.14 -2.47
CA VAL A 391 14.31 -25.77 -2.38
C VAL A 391 15.41 -24.80 -2.79
N GLU A 392 15.08 -23.93 -3.75
CA GLU A 392 15.93 -22.80 -4.14
C GLU A 392 15.23 -21.51 -3.70
N PHE A 393 15.83 -20.75 -2.79
CA PHE A 393 15.36 -19.41 -2.44
C PHE A 393 15.76 -18.44 -3.55
N ASN A 394 14.78 -17.82 -4.19
CA ASN A 394 14.98 -16.92 -5.34
C ASN A 394 15.75 -17.56 -6.54
N GLY A 395 15.84 -18.90 -6.58
CA GLY A 395 16.45 -19.66 -7.68
C GLY A 395 15.42 -20.37 -8.55
N PHE A 396 15.87 -20.91 -9.69
CA PHE A 396 14.99 -21.49 -10.71
C PHE A 396 15.55 -22.71 -11.46
N ARG A 397 16.71 -23.23 -11.07
CA ARG A 397 17.41 -24.30 -11.81
C ARG A 397 16.59 -25.59 -11.81
N GLY A 398 15.94 -25.92 -10.70
CA GLY A 398 15.10 -27.09 -10.50
C GLY A 398 13.88 -27.15 -11.42
N SER A 399 13.40 -26.00 -11.89
CA SER A 399 12.30 -25.93 -12.87
C SER A 399 12.74 -26.24 -14.31
N ARG A 400 14.05 -26.37 -14.57
CA ARG A 400 14.59 -26.56 -15.92
C ARG A 400 14.57 -28.03 -16.33
N GLY A 401 14.17 -28.27 -17.58
CA GLY A 401 14.10 -29.61 -18.17
C GLY A 401 15.36 -30.47 -18.00
N PRO A 402 16.59 -29.97 -18.26
CA PRO A 402 17.81 -30.76 -18.05
C PRO A 402 18.02 -31.24 -16.59
N VAL A 403 17.66 -30.42 -15.60
CA VAL A 403 17.77 -30.79 -14.17
C VAL A 403 16.73 -31.86 -13.85
N LEU A 404 15.46 -31.64 -14.22
CA LEU A 404 14.39 -32.61 -13.95
C LEU A 404 14.57 -33.96 -14.65
N ARG A 405 15.13 -33.99 -15.86
CA ARG A 405 15.47 -35.26 -16.52
C ARG A 405 16.52 -36.03 -15.71
N ARG A 406 17.55 -35.36 -15.19
CA ARG A 406 18.54 -36.06 -14.34
C ARG A 406 17.95 -36.49 -13.01
N ALA A 407 17.21 -35.62 -12.33
CA ALA A 407 16.62 -35.90 -11.03
C ALA A 407 15.58 -37.04 -11.09
N SER A 408 14.79 -37.12 -12.17
CA SER A 408 13.78 -38.17 -12.34
C SER A 408 14.31 -39.51 -12.85
N ALA A 409 15.63 -39.72 -12.98
CA ALA A 409 16.17 -40.95 -13.59
C ALA A 409 15.66 -42.24 -12.91
N GLY A 410 15.56 -42.26 -11.58
CA GLY A 410 15.08 -43.40 -10.79
C GLY A 410 13.59 -43.40 -10.45
N GLY A 411 12.84 -42.36 -10.83
CA GLY A 411 11.45 -42.20 -10.40
C GLY A 411 10.76 -40.98 -11.00
N ARG A 412 10.13 -40.15 -10.18
CA ARG A 412 9.42 -38.93 -10.62
C ARG A 412 10.08 -37.70 -10.04
N SER A 413 10.11 -36.63 -10.82
CA SER A 413 10.50 -35.31 -10.35
C SER A 413 9.55 -34.26 -10.90
N ALA A 414 9.01 -33.41 -10.02
CA ALA A 414 8.16 -32.29 -10.40
C ALA A 414 8.60 -31.03 -9.67
N SER A 415 8.44 -29.89 -10.33
CA SER A 415 8.93 -28.60 -9.84
C SER A 415 7.94 -27.47 -10.10
N MET A 416 7.79 -26.61 -9.10
CA MET A 416 7.06 -25.35 -9.21
C MET A 416 7.99 -24.18 -8.86
N PHE A 417 8.13 -23.24 -9.80
CA PHE A 417 8.89 -22.00 -9.66
C PHE A 417 7.95 -20.77 -9.71
N TRP A 418 8.27 -19.76 -8.91
CA TRP A 418 7.67 -18.42 -8.97
C TRP A 418 8.68 -17.34 -8.55
N ASN A 419 8.44 -16.09 -8.98
CA ASN A 419 9.22 -14.93 -8.53
C ASN A 419 8.39 -13.64 -8.42
N ALA A 420 9.02 -12.60 -7.88
CA ALA A 420 8.44 -11.26 -7.71
C ALA A 420 8.05 -10.56 -9.03
N ARG A 421 8.45 -11.09 -10.19
CA ARG A 421 8.02 -10.60 -11.52
C ARG A 421 6.80 -11.35 -12.05
N ALA A 422 6.13 -12.13 -11.20
CA ALA A 422 5.00 -12.98 -11.51
C ALA A 422 5.28 -14.06 -12.57
N LEU A 423 6.57 -14.32 -12.88
CA LEU A 423 6.94 -15.44 -13.75
C LEU A 423 6.79 -16.73 -12.98
N THR A 424 6.15 -17.71 -13.61
CA THR A 424 5.97 -19.03 -13.02
C THR A 424 6.38 -20.14 -13.98
N ARG A 425 6.73 -21.31 -13.43
CA ARG A 425 7.00 -22.49 -14.24
C ARG A 425 6.64 -23.75 -13.48
N LEU A 426 5.77 -24.56 -14.06
CA LEU A 426 5.42 -25.89 -13.59
C LEU A 426 6.04 -26.92 -14.53
N SER A 427 6.70 -27.95 -14.00
CA SER A 427 7.40 -28.93 -14.82
C SER A 427 7.34 -30.34 -14.21
N PHE A 428 7.23 -31.34 -15.07
CA PHE A 428 7.07 -32.76 -14.70
C PHE A 428 8.03 -33.63 -15.52
N ALA A 429 8.74 -34.53 -14.84
CA ALA A 429 9.58 -35.54 -15.47
C ALA A 429 9.46 -36.88 -14.75
N GLU A 430 9.54 -37.96 -15.51
CA GLU A 430 9.46 -39.33 -15.02
C GLU A 430 10.46 -40.20 -15.78
N HIS A 431 11.26 -40.99 -15.06
CA HIS A 431 12.24 -41.92 -15.61
C HIS A 431 13.16 -41.28 -16.65
N GLY A 432 13.66 -40.08 -16.38
CA GLY A 432 14.55 -39.35 -17.28
C GLY A 432 13.87 -38.63 -18.45
N ARG A 433 12.56 -38.78 -18.62
CA ARG A 433 11.77 -38.12 -19.68
C ARG A 433 11.06 -36.89 -19.12
N LEU A 434 11.26 -35.74 -19.74
CA LEU A 434 10.45 -34.55 -19.46
C LEU A 434 9.08 -34.73 -20.11
N LEU A 435 8.01 -34.67 -19.31
CA LEU A 435 6.62 -34.86 -19.77
C LEU A 435 5.99 -33.52 -20.16
N ALA A 436 6.14 -32.51 -19.30
CA ALA A 436 5.65 -31.16 -19.57
C ALA A 436 6.51 -30.12 -18.84
N ALA A 437 6.57 -28.92 -19.40
CA ALA A 437 7.14 -27.75 -18.74
C ALA A 437 6.53 -26.48 -19.35
N PHE A 438 5.80 -25.71 -18.56
CA PHE A 438 5.01 -24.57 -19.03
C PHE A 438 4.78 -23.55 -17.91
N GLU A 439 4.30 -22.36 -18.27
CA GLU A 439 3.88 -21.33 -17.33
C GLU A 439 2.36 -21.44 -17.07
N PRO A 440 1.91 -21.70 -15.83
CA PRO A 440 0.49 -21.71 -15.51
C PRO A 440 -0.19 -20.35 -15.74
N GLY A 441 -1.32 -20.35 -16.45
CA GLY A 441 -2.20 -19.18 -16.61
C GLY A 441 -1.92 -18.27 -17.80
N THR A 442 -1.14 -18.73 -18.77
CA THR A 442 -0.88 -18.03 -20.04
C THR A 442 -1.75 -18.54 -21.21
N GLY A 443 -2.77 -19.38 -20.94
CA GLY A 443 -3.80 -19.77 -21.91
C GLY A 443 -3.33 -20.53 -23.16
N GLY A 444 -2.04 -20.87 -23.28
CA GLY A 444 -1.49 -21.50 -24.49
C GLY A 444 -0.13 -22.18 -24.34
N ASP A 445 0.52 -22.13 -23.18
CA ASP A 445 1.88 -22.67 -23.01
C ASP A 445 1.93 -24.19 -22.78
N LEU A 446 0.82 -24.81 -22.39
CA LEU A 446 0.76 -26.26 -22.23
C LEU A 446 0.40 -26.92 -23.56
N ASP A 447 1.37 -27.64 -24.16
CA ASP A 447 1.17 -28.47 -25.34
C ASP A 447 0.00 -29.45 -25.11
N PRO A 448 -1.04 -29.50 -25.97
CA PRO A 448 -2.15 -30.45 -25.85
C PRO A 448 -1.72 -31.91 -25.72
N LYS A 449 -0.59 -32.31 -26.32
CA LYS A 449 -0.03 -33.66 -26.15
C LYS A 449 0.51 -33.86 -24.74
N ALA A 450 1.18 -32.87 -24.19
CA ALA A 450 1.67 -32.90 -22.81
C ALA A 450 0.52 -32.85 -21.80
N ALA A 451 -0.56 -32.12 -22.09
CA ALA A 451 -1.79 -32.12 -21.30
C ALA A 451 -2.48 -33.50 -21.29
N ALA A 452 -2.39 -34.24 -22.41
CA ALA A 452 -2.98 -35.57 -22.55
C ALA A 452 -2.13 -36.71 -21.94
N GLU A 453 -0.89 -36.44 -21.52
CA GLU A 453 -0.07 -37.43 -20.80
C GLU A 453 -0.77 -37.82 -19.49
N PRO A 454 -1.11 -39.11 -19.25
CA PRO A 454 -2.00 -39.51 -18.15
C PRO A 454 -1.56 -39.04 -16.77
N ALA A 455 -0.25 -39.07 -16.49
CA ALA A 455 0.30 -38.62 -15.21
C ALA A 455 0.20 -37.09 -15.03
N VAL A 456 0.37 -36.32 -16.11
CA VAL A 456 0.22 -34.85 -16.10
C VAL A 456 -1.25 -34.49 -15.96
N ALA A 457 -2.14 -35.12 -16.74
CA ALA A 457 -3.58 -34.92 -16.66
C ALA A 457 -4.12 -35.20 -15.24
N ALA A 458 -3.68 -36.28 -14.61
CA ALA A 458 -4.06 -36.62 -13.24
C ALA A 458 -3.57 -35.58 -12.23
N ALA A 459 -2.34 -35.08 -12.39
CA ALA A 459 -1.80 -34.04 -11.51
C ALA A 459 -2.60 -32.72 -11.60
N LEU A 460 -3.00 -32.34 -12.81
CA LEU A 460 -3.71 -31.09 -13.10
C LEU A 460 -5.23 -31.15 -12.90
N ALA A 461 -5.80 -32.35 -12.67
CA ALA A 461 -7.24 -32.55 -12.63
C ALA A 461 -7.97 -31.61 -11.64
N GLY A 462 -8.90 -30.81 -12.16
CA GLY A 462 -9.72 -29.89 -11.36
C GLY A 462 -9.02 -28.63 -10.86
N LEU A 463 -7.77 -28.38 -11.29
CA LEU A 463 -7.08 -27.11 -11.03
C LEU A 463 -7.39 -26.11 -12.14
N ASP A 464 -7.94 -24.95 -11.77
CA ASP A 464 -8.08 -23.80 -12.68
C ASP A 464 -6.77 -23.02 -12.73
N LEU A 465 -5.92 -23.34 -13.72
CA LEU A 465 -4.61 -22.69 -13.87
C LEU A 465 -4.69 -21.32 -14.53
N ASP A 466 -5.80 -20.98 -15.21
CA ASP A 466 -6.01 -19.68 -15.83
C ASP A 466 -6.36 -18.61 -14.78
N ASP A 467 -6.98 -19.04 -13.68
CA ASP A 467 -7.13 -18.20 -12.49
C ASP A 467 -5.79 -17.96 -11.78
N HIS A 468 -5.36 -16.69 -11.78
CA HIS A 468 -4.14 -16.22 -11.13
C HIS A 468 -4.13 -16.35 -9.61
N VAL A 469 -5.29 -16.54 -8.97
CA VAL A 469 -5.37 -16.75 -7.52
C VAL A 469 -4.67 -18.04 -7.15
N ASP A 470 -3.88 -18.00 -6.07
CA ASP A 470 -3.21 -19.17 -5.52
C ASP A 470 -2.33 -19.93 -6.55
N ARG A 471 -1.81 -19.23 -7.58
CA ARG A 471 -1.10 -19.87 -8.71
C ARG A 471 0.08 -20.75 -8.27
N SER A 472 0.93 -20.28 -7.36
CA SER A 472 2.04 -21.09 -6.83
C SER A 472 1.54 -22.29 -6.03
N GLN A 473 0.47 -22.10 -5.25
CA GLN A 473 -0.17 -23.17 -4.49
C GLN A 473 -0.82 -24.24 -5.38
N LYS A 474 -1.49 -23.86 -6.48
CA LYS A 474 -2.02 -24.80 -7.48
C LYS A 474 -0.89 -25.61 -8.12
N GLY A 475 0.24 -24.97 -8.43
CA GLY A 475 1.44 -25.65 -8.90
C GLY A 475 1.98 -26.66 -7.89
N LEU A 476 2.03 -26.33 -6.59
CA LEU A 476 2.46 -27.24 -5.54
C LEU A 476 1.51 -28.43 -5.34
N VAL A 477 0.20 -28.23 -5.47
CA VAL A 477 -0.77 -29.36 -5.51
C VAL A 477 -0.48 -30.29 -6.67
N ALA A 478 -0.17 -29.74 -7.85
CA ALA A 478 0.16 -30.56 -9.01
C ALA A 478 1.48 -31.32 -8.80
N VAL A 479 2.50 -30.69 -8.20
CA VAL A 479 3.75 -31.35 -7.80
C VAL A 479 3.45 -32.53 -6.85
N GLU A 480 2.66 -32.30 -5.80
CA GLU A 480 2.28 -33.34 -4.83
C GLU A 480 1.53 -34.49 -5.47
N ARG A 481 0.53 -34.21 -6.31
CA ARG A 481 -0.24 -35.26 -6.99
C ARG A 481 0.61 -36.09 -7.94
N PHE A 482 1.59 -35.45 -8.60
CA PHE A 482 2.45 -36.14 -9.55
C PHE A 482 3.46 -37.08 -8.87
N THR A 483 4.10 -36.60 -7.79
CA THR A 483 5.15 -37.34 -7.06
C THR A 483 4.62 -38.18 -5.90
N GLY A 484 3.37 -37.94 -5.49
CA GLY A 484 2.78 -38.45 -4.26
C GLY A 484 3.20 -37.70 -2.99
N HIS A 485 4.03 -36.65 -3.10
CA HIS A 485 4.63 -35.96 -1.96
C HIS A 485 4.72 -34.45 -2.18
N GLY A 486 4.33 -33.68 -1.18
CA GLY A 486 4.39 -32.22 -1.18
C GLY A 486 5.32 -31.68 -0.09
N ILE A 487 5.68 -30.41 -0.20
CA ILE A 487 6.37 -29.69 0.89
C ILE A 487 5.36 -29.26 1.95
N THR A 488 5.67 -29.46 3.22
CA THR A 488 4.89 -28.93 4.35
C THR A 488 5.59 -27.77 5.05
N ALA A 489 4.86 -27.01 5.88
CA ALA A 489 5.46 -25.97 6.71
C ALA A 489 6.54 -26.54 7.65
N ALA A 490 6.31 -27.73 8.21
CA ALA A 490 7.29 -28.41 9.07
C ALA A 490 8.54 -28.84 8.30
N ASP A 491 8.42 -29.19 7.01
CA ASP A 491 9.59 -29.47 6.17
C ASP A 491 10.42 -28.20 5.93
N LEU A 492 9.76 -27.06 5.69
CA LEU A 492 10.47 -25.79 5.58
C LEU A 492 11.17 -25.43 6.90
N ASP A 493 10.51 -25.61 8.05
CA ASP A 493 11.13 -25.38 9.35
C ASP A 493 12.37 -26.26 9.56
N ARG A 494 12.32 -27.53 9.13
CA ARG A 494 13.47 -28.44 9.17
C ARG A 494 14.61 -27.98 8.25
N ILE A 495 14.29 -27.52 7.04
CA ILE A 495 15.25 -26.95 6.09
C ILE A 495 15.93 -25.72 6.70
N THR A 496 15.14 -24.78 7.23
CA THR A 496 15.66 -23.56 7.85
C THR A 496 16.48 -23.86 9.10
N ALA A 497 16.05 -24.80 9.94
CA ALA A 497 16.79 -25.21 11.13
C ALA A 497 18.12 -25.93 10.80
N ALA A 498 18.16 -26.69 9.71
CA ALA A 498 19.40 -27.28 9.23
C ALA A 498 20.38 -26.20 8.75
N GLY A 499 19.88 -25.16 8.09
CA GLY A 499 20.67 -23.98 7.72
C GLY A 499 21.79 -24.28 6.72
N ILE A 500 21.68 -25.37 5.95
CA ILE A 500 22.69 -25.83 4.99
C ILE A 500 22.19 -25.66 3.56
N GLY A 501 23.03 -25.09 2.70
CA GLY A 501 22.83 -24.98 1.27
C GLY A 501 24.02 -25.55 0.48
N TYR A 502 23.81 -25.74 -0.81
CA TYR A 502 24.82 -26.25 -1.74
C TYR A 502 24.83 -25.37 -2.99
N ARG A 503 25.99 -24.83 -3.35
CA ARG A 503 26.14 -24.03 -4.56
C ARG A 503 25.99 -24.89 -5.80
N ILE A 504 25.23 -24.38 -6.76
CA ILE A 504 25.05 -24.97 -8.08
C ILE A 504 26.14 -24.41 -8.98
N VAL A 505 27.05 -25.28 -9.40
CA VAL A 505 28.12 -24.92 -10.32
C VAL A 505 27.50 -24.78 -11.74
N PRO A 506 27.87 -23.75 -12.52
CA PRO A 506 27.28 -23.45 -13.83
C PRO A 506 27.13 -24.62 -14.81
#